data_AF-A0A409WGA3-F1
#
_entry.id   AF-A0A409WGA3-F1
#
_cell.length_a   1.000
_cell.length_b   1.000
_cell.length_c   1.000
_cell.angle_alpha   90.00
_cell.angle_beta   90.00
_cell.angle_gamma   90.00
#
_symmetry.space_group_name_H-M   'P 1'
#
loop_
_entity.id
_entity.type
_entity.pdbx_description
1 polymer ?
#
loop_
_entity_poly.entity_id
_entity_poly.type
_entity_poly.pdbx_seq_one_letter_code
_entity_poly.pdbx_strand_id
1 'polypeptide(L)'
;MKLADKIQAHNALNPFFTFEFFPPRTDQGFENLMSRISRLSTLNPLAISVTWGAGGSTKDRSLELAGLAQNGDLDTILHLTCTNMEMGLIDQVLKSAKDQGIQNILALRGDPPRGEEEWTASDPRFSRAIDLVSYIRSIPEYSSWFCVGVAGYPDGHVDNPVDEDTEVIRLKEKVDAGADFIITQLFYDIDHFLSWYKKVKEKGITVPVIPGIMPIQTYSSFSRVTKLCGAHVPESVSMALAAINQDDRLIKDYGVNLATETIRRLSYEAGIKGFHFCTLNLEKSVQRVLENLGWAGSLSSVQNKLIVVCPFSEIQFITTHSYFSKDPPSNRPSPEVDSNLIISPSNATNSAMFGLSTLSTSEGEAGQGELNNAATWDDFPNGRFGDFKSPAFGNQDLYGGSGISKNEALALWGNPKSASDLTQIFLDYLHSKIPTTPFSPTTLSPESRMIFSHLENLTRRAWWTVGSQPAVDGANSSDDVVGWGPNSGYVFQKCFVEFFCGATDVEAIERKIEEKGNGWVHYFAGNHKGDWRTNVPDNGRNAVTWGVFPGQEIAQTTIIESESFLSWKDEAFSIWSEWASFYRPGSDERKLLEDVRDNQWLVSVVHHDYKNREALWTFLLDD
;
A
#
# COMPACT_ATOMS: atom_id res chain seq x y z
N MET A 1 -19.04 20.00 4.07
CA MET A 1 -19.90 19.88 5.27
C MET A 1 -19.09 19.28 6.41
N LYS A 2 -19.35 19.68 7.66
CA LYS A 2 -18.76 19.05 8.83
C LYS A 2 -19.20 17.59 8.96
N LEU A 3 -18.26 16.70 9.24
CA LEU A 3 -18.48 15.27 9.31
C LEU A 3 -19.42 14.90 10.47
N ALA A 4 -19.28 15.54 11.64
CA ALA A 4 -20.16 15.27 12.77
C ALA A 4 -21.64 15.55 12.45
N ASP A 5 -21.92 16.65 11.75
CA ASP A 5 -23.27 17.00 11.31
C ASP A 5 -23.81 15.97 10.30
N LYS A 6 -22.96 15.53 9.36
CA LYS A 6 -23.29 14.45 8.43
C LYS A 6 -23.59 13.13 9.13
N ILE A 7 -22.79 12.76 10.13
CA ILE A 7 -22.98 11.55 10.92
C ILE A 7 -24.32 11.62 11.67
N GLN A 8 -24.65 12.76 12.26
CA GLN A 8 -25.91 12.96 12.97
C GLN A 8 -27.12 12.94 12.02
N ALA A 9 -26.97 13.48 10.81
CA ALA A 9 -28.00 13.49 9.78
C ALA A 9 -28.14 12.15 9.02
N HIS A 10 -27.19 11.21 9.19
CA HIS A 10 -27.18 9.95 8.48
C HIS A 10 -28.35 9.04 8.92
N ASN A 11 -29.34 8.93 8.04
CA ASN A 11 -30.57 8.14 8.26
C ASN A 11 -30.67 6.95 7.29
N ALA A 12 -29.56 6.50 6.71
CA ALA A 12 -29.60 5.30 5.87
C ALA A 12 -29.77 4.03 6.71
N LEU A 13 -30.36 3.00 6.11
CA LEU A 13 -30.48 1.68 6.73
C LEU A 13 -29.09 1.09 7.05
N ASN A 14 -28.14 1.33 6.15
CA ASN A 14 -26.77 0.84 6.26
C ASN A 14 -25.90 1.83 7.04
N PRO A 15 -24.95 1.32 7.85
CA PRO A 15 -23.85 2.13 8.37
C PRO A 15 -23.17 2.97 7.29
N PHE A 16 -22.69 4.16 7.64
CA PHE A 16 -21.87 4.96 6.74
C PHE A 16 -20.43 4.41 6.72
N PHE A 17 -19.67 4.82 5.72
CA PHE A 17 -18.24 4.52 5.65
C PHE A 17 -17.44 5.68 5.07
N THR A 18 -16.14 5.63 5.34
CA THR A 18 -15.15 6.58 4.81
C THR A 18 -13.94 5.82 4.28
N PHE A 19 -13.21 6.39 3.32
CA PHE A 19 -12.00 5.80 2.75
C PHE A 19 -10.78 6.66 3.07
N GLU A 20 -9.71 6.04 3.57
CA GLU A 20 -8.42 6.70 3.76
C GLU A 20 -7.51 6.47 2.55
N PHE A 21 -6.89 7.55 2.09
CA PHE A 21 -5.87 7.56 1.03
C PHE A 21 -4.63 8.31 1.51
N PHE A 22 -3.49 7.99 0.89
CA PHE A 22 -2.26 8.74 1.04
C PHE A 22 -1.85 9.42 -0.25
N PRO A 23 -1.16 10.58 -0.19
CA PRO A 23 -0.58 11.20 -1.37
C PRO A 23 0.47 10.26 -2.01
N PRO A 24 0.34 9.90 -3.30
CA PRO A 24 1.33 9.08 -4.01
C PRO A 24 2.68 9.78 -4.10
N ARG A 25 3.76 9.02 -4.33
CA ARG A 25 5.13 9.56 -4.50
C ARG A 25 5.42 10.12 -5.89
N THR A 26 4.70 9.67 -6.92
CA THR A 26 4.88 10.09 -8.32
C THR A 26 3.70 10.94 -8.78
N ASP A 27 3.91 11.84 -9.74
CA ASP A 27 2.83 12.65 -10.32
C ASP A 27 1.84 11.75 -11.08
N GLN A 28 2.35 10.76 -11.80
CA GLN A 28 1.51 9.78 -12.48
C GLN A 28 0.65 8.95 -11.50
N GLY A 29 1.24 8.54 -10.37
CA GLY A 29 0.51 7.86 -9.30
C GLY A 29 -0.59 8.75 -8.70
N PHE A 30 -0.35 10.06 -8.61
CA PHE A 30 -1.32 11.06 -8.15
C PHE A 30 -2.52 11.17 -9.10
N GLU A 31 -2.29 11.33 -10.40
CA GLU A 31 -3.36 11.34 -11.42
C GLU A 31 -4.20 10.05 -11.38
N ASN A 32 -3.52 8.91 -11.24
CA ASN A 32 -4.16 7.61 -11.16
C ASN A 32 -4.96 7.42 -9.86
N LEU A 33 -4.50 8.01 -8.74
CA LEU A 33 -5.25 8.04 -7.50
C LEU A 33 -6.54 8.84 -7.67
N MET A 34 -6.49 10.00 -8.32
CA MET A 34 -7.68 10.82 -8.56
C MET A 34 -8.72 10.06 -9.39
N SER A 35 -8.29 9.33 -10.42
CA SER A 35 -9.17 8.43 -11.18
C SER A 35 -9.79 7.35 -10.28
N ARG A 36 -9.01 6.77 -9.35
CA ARG A 36 -9.49 5.76 -8.40
C ARG A 36 -10.47 6.34 -7.37
N ILE A 37 -10.20 7.51 -6.82
CA ILE A 37 -11.11 8.23 -5.92
C ILE A 37 -12.43 8.51 -6.64
N SER A 38 -12.39 8.90 -7.91
CA SER A 38 -13.60 9.11 -8.72
C SER A 38 -14.42 7.83 -8.94
N ARG A 39 -13.80 6.64 -8.92
CA ARG A 39 -14.55 5.36 -9.00
C ARG A 39 -15.12 4.98 -7.65
N LEU A 40 -14.30 5.05 -6.59
CA LEU A 40 -14.72 4.73 -5.23
C LEU A 40 -15.79 5.69 -4.70
N SER A 41 -15.84 6.94 -5.18
CA SER A 41 -16.89 7.89 -4.83
C SER A 41 -18.28 7.43 -5.29
N THR A 42 -18.37 6.60 -6.33
CA THR A 42 -19.66 6.03 -6.79
C THR A 42 -20.30 5.09 -5.77
N LEU A 43 -19.50 4.57 -4.83
CA LEU A 43 -19.99 3.79 -3.68
C LEU A 43 -20.67 4.68 -2.63
N ASN A 44 -20.63 6.00 -2.77
CA ASN A 44 -21.21 7.00 -1.87
C ASN A 44 -20.62 6.97 -0.44
N PRO A 45 -19.28 7.06 -0.27
CA PRO A 45 -18.68 7.26 1.05
C PRO A 45 -19.15 8.60 1.65
N LEU A 46 -19.28 8.67 2.98
CA LEU A 46 -19.70 9.89 3.66
C LEU A 46 -18.65 11.01 3.56
N ALA A 47 -17.38 10.58 3.55
CA ALA A 47 -16.18 11.38 3.37
C ALA A 47 -15.00 10.48 2.98
N ILE A 48 -13.92 11.07 2.46
CA ILE A 48 -12.60 10.47 2.35
C ILE A 48 -11.66 11.12 3.37
N SER A 49 -10.58 10.42 3.70
CA SER A 49 -9.51 10.94 4.54
C SER A 49 -8.20 10.94 3.77
N VAL A 50 -7.39 11.97 3.96
CA VAL A 50 -6.09 12.13 3.32
C VAL A 50 -5.02 12.18 4.40
N THR A 51 -4.07 11.25 4.34
CA THR A 51 -3.00 11.16 5.34
C THR A 51 -1.97 12.26 5.22
N TRP A 52 -1.19 12.42 6.29
CA TRP A 52 -0.17 13.44 6.45
C TRP A 52 1.14 12.78 6.85
N GLY A 53 2.18 13.01 6.05
CA GLY A 53 3.51 12.46 6.29
C GLY A 53 4.17 13.04 7.55
N ALA A 54 5.04 12.25 8.18
CA ALA A 54 5.76 12.65 9.38
C ALA A 54 6.48 14.00 9.18
N GLY A 55 6.32 14.90 10.15
CA GLY A 55 6.91 16.24 10.12
C GLY A 55 6.42 17.16 8.98
N GLY A 56 5.34 16.79 8.28
CA GLY A 56 4.84 17.57 7.14
C GLY A 56 5.59 17.33 5.84
N SER A 57 6.32 16.21 5.71
CA SER A 57 7.05 15.84 4.49
C SER A 57 6.17 15.79 3.24
N THR A 58 4.88 15.48 3.39
CA THR A 58 3.91 15.42 2.29
C THR A 58 2.95 16.60 2.26
N LYS A 59 3.20 17.68 3.01
CA LYS A 59 2.22 18.77 3.25
C LYS A 59 1.54 19.27 1.98
N ASP A 60 2.32 19.53 0.93
CA ASP A 60 1.84 20.16 -0.29
C ASP A 60 0.95 19.19 -1.07
N ARG A 61 1.38 17.93 -1.22
CA ARG A 61 0.60 16.87 -1.87
C ARG A 61 -0.64 16.45 -1.08
N SER A 62 -0.57 16.41 0.26
CA SER A 62 -1.72 16.12 1.11
C SER A 62 -2.80 17.22 0.99
N LEU A 63 -2.39 18.48 1.02
CA LEU A 63 -3.30 19.62 0.83
C LEU A 63 -3.87 19.64 -0.59
N GLU A 64 -3.05 19.41 -1.61
CA GLU A 64 -3.50 19.36 -3.00
C GLU A 64 -4.54 18.25 -3.22
N LEU A 65 -4.24 17.02 -2.78
CA LEU A 65 -5.17 15.89 -2.88
C LEU A 65 -6.48 16.17 -2.15
N ALA A 66 -6.40 16.72 -0.93
CA ALA A 66 -7.57 17.04 -0.14
C ALA A 66 -8.42 18.17 -0.76
N GLY A 67 -7.78 19.21 -1.29
CA GLY A 67 -8.45 20.31 -1.96
C GLY A 67 -9.13 19.89 -3.27
N LEU A 68 -8.45 19.06 -4.07
CA LEU A 68 -9.04 18.52 -5.31
C LEU A 68 -10.26 17.64 -5.03
N ALA A 69 -10.18 16.77 -4.01
CA ALA A 69 -11.33 15.97 -3.60
C ALA A 69 -12.48 16.82 -3.07
N GLN A 70 -12.19 17.82 -2.22
CA GLN A 70 -13.20 18.74 -1.68
C GLN A 70 -13.90 19.55 -2.79
N ASN A 71 -13.17 19.97 -3.82
CA ASN A 71 -13.71 20.65 -4.99
C ASN A 71 -14.53 19.72 -5.91
N GLY A 72 -14.27 18.41 -5.85
CA GLY A 72 -15.05 17.37 -6.55
C GLY A 72 -16.27 16.88 -5.77
N ASP A 73 -16.83 17.71 -4.88
CA ASP A 73 -17.98 17.43 -4.01
C ASP A 73 -17.78 16.26 -3.01
N LEU A 74 -16.53 15.89 -2.71
CA LEU A 74 -16.20 14.91 -1.66
C LEU A 74 -15.76 15.60 -0.37
N ASP A 75 -16.64 15.51 0.64
CA ASP A 75 -16.27 15.33 2.06
C ASP A 75 -14.81 14.92 2.29
N THR A 76 -13.90 15.83 2.63
CA THR A 76 -12.51 15.47 2.94
C THR A 76 -12.15 15.72 4.40
N ILE A 77 -11.50 14.72 5.00
CA ILE A 77 -10.84 14.76 6.31
C ILE A 77 -9.34 14.88 6.06
N LEU A 78 -8.74 16.02 6.42
CA LEU A 78 -7.30 16.20 6.31
C LEU A 78 -6.61 15.80 7.62
N HIS A 79 -5.67 14.87 7.56
CA HIS A 79 -4.81 14.58 8.70
C HIS A 79 -3.88 15.76 8.97
N LEU A 80 -3.66 16.08 10.24
CA LEU A 80 -2.71 17.12 10.64
C LEU A 80 -2.00 16.69 11.92
N THR A 81 -0.70 16.42 11.81
CA THR A 81 0.18 16.21 12.98
C THR A 81 0.53 17.55 13.62
N CYS A 82 0.98 17.57 14.88
CA CYS A 82 1.33 18.81 15.57
C CYS A 82 2.77 18.87 16.11
N THR A 83 3.51 17.77 16.06
CA THR A 83 4.94 17.71 16.41
C THR A 83 5.80 17.59 15.15
N ASN A 84 7.09 17.93 15.26
CA ASN A 84 8.07 17.75 14.19
C ASN A 84 7.84 18.64 12.94
N MET A 85 7.19 19.79 13.10
CA MET A 85 6.86 20.73 12.02
C MET A 85 7.28 22.17 12.29
N GLU A 86 7.84 22.86 11.31
CA GLU A 86 8.26 24.25 11.39
C GLU A 86 7.26 25.18 12.09
N MET A 87 7.76 26.12 12.90
CA MET A 87 6.93 27.08 13.60
C MET A 87 6.06 27.88 12.63
N GLY A 88 4.76 27.94 12.91
CA GLY A 88 3.78 28.60 12.03
C GLY A 88 3.27 27.74 10.88
N LEU A 89 3.80 26.53 10.65
CA LEU A 89 3.28 25.63 9.62
C LEU A 89 1.82 25.24 9.89
N ILE A 90 1.46 24.97 11.15
CA ILE A 90 0.07 24.64 11.55
C ILE A 90 -0.87 25.78 11.17
N ASP A 91 -0.46 27.03 11.38
CA ASP A 91 -1.25 28.21 11.03
C ASP A 91 -1.46 28.32 9.52
N GLN A 92 -0.38 28.12 8.75
CA GLN A 92 -0.44 28.12 7.29
C GLN A 92 -1.37 27.01 6.77
N VAL A 93 -1.26 25.80 7.31
CA VAL A 93 -2.05 24.64 6.89
C VAL A 93 -3.52 24.81 7.25
N LEU A 94 -3.85 25.23 8.46
CA LEU A 94 -5.24 25.49 8.86
C LEU A 94 -5.88 26.60 8.01
N LYS A 95 -5.12 27.67 7.73
CA LYS A 95 -5.57 28.72 6.82
C LYS A 95 -5.81 28.16 5.41
N SER A 96 -4.85 27.43 4.86
CA SER A 96 -4.95 26.88 3.50
C SER A 96 -6.10 25.88 3.36
N ALA A 97 -6.27 24.99 4.35
CA ALA A 97 -7.38 24.04 4.39
C ALA A 97 -8.73 24.76 4.40
N LYS A 98 -8.87 25.82 5.20
CA LYS A 98 -10.09 26.65 5.22
C LYS A 98 -10.30 27.37 3.88
N ASP A 99 -9.25 27.96 3.29
CA ASP A 99 -9.32 28.66 2.01
C ASP A 99 -9.74 27.71 0.86
N GLN A 100 -9.39 26.42 0.94
CA GLN A 100 -9.82 25.36 0.02
C GLN A 100 -11.19 24.74 0.38
N GLY A 101 -11.88 25.24 1.40
CA GLY A 101 -13.21 24.75 1.77
C GLY A 101 -13.20 23.47 2.61
N ILE A 102 -12.05 22.96 3.03
CA ILE A 102 -11.94 21.77 3.89
C ILE A 102 -12.49 22.12 5.27
N GLN A 103 -13.37 21.27 5.79
CA GLN A 103 -14.05 21.48 7.08
C GLN A 103 -13.71 20.43 8.13
N ASN A 104 -12.98 19.36 7.78
CA ASN A 104 -12.71 18.26 8.70
C ASN A 104 -11.21 18.06 8.87
N ILE A 105 -10.72 18.12 10.11
CA ILE A 105 -9.32 17.93 10.47
C ILE A 105 -9.21 16.74 11.42
N LEU A 106 -8.35 15.77 11.11
CA LEU A 106 -7.96 14.74 12.08
C LEU A 106 -6.69 15.20 12.81
N ALA A 107 -6.86 15.64 14.06
CA ALA A 107 -5.77 16.16 14.88
C ALA A 107 -4.94 15.02 15.48
N LEU A 108 -3.66 14.96 15.10
CA LEU A 108 -2.72 13.92 15.46
C LEU A 108 -1.50 14.52 16.16
N ARG A 109 -0.79 13.71 16.96
CA ARG A 109 0.52 14.12 17.49
C ARG A 109 1.54 14.14 16.35
N GLY A 110 1.63 13.03 15.64
CA GLY A 110 2.72 12.72 14.71
C GLY A 110 3.74 11.79 15.34
N ASP A 111 4.44 11.06 14.49
CA ASP A 111 5.52 10.16 14.91
C ASP A 111 6.82 10.95 15.10
N PRO A 112 7.71 10.51 16.02
CA PRO A 112 9.02 11.14 16.19
C PRO A 112 9.81 11.13 14.87
N PRO A 113 10.60 12.17 14.57
CA PRO A 113 11.38 12.23 13.33
C PRO A 113 12.47 11.16 13.39
N ARG A 114 12.64 10.41 12.30
CA ARG A 114 13.67 9.37 12.18
C ARG A 114 14.68 9.80 11.11
N GLY A 115 15.98 9.79 11.44
CA GLY A 115 17.05 9.81 10.43
C GLY A 115 17.90 11.07 10.21
N GLU A 116 17.62 12.26 10.76
CA GLU A 116 18.56 13.39 10.62
C GLU A 116 18.83 14.15 11.92
N GLU A 117 19.96 14.87 11.94
CA GLU A 117 20.46 15.65 13.07
C GLU A 117 19.77 17.01 13.27
N GLU A 118 18.87 17.42 12.37
CA GLU A 118 18.03 18.59 12.62
C GLU A 118 16.58 18.37 12.14
N TRP A 119 15.66 18.23 13.08
CA TRP A 119 14.49 19.09 13.03
C TRP A 119 14.37 19.85 14.35
N THR A 120 14.38 21.18 14.28
CA THR A 120 13.88 22.12 15.30
C THR A 120 13.51 23.42 14.56
N ALA A 121 12.39 24.10 14.82
CA ALA A 121 11.73 24.28 16.09
C ALA A 121 10.35 23.62 16.18
N SER A 122 10.17 22.80 17.21
CA SER A 122 8.86 22.51 17.76
C SER A 122 8.24 23.76 18.27
N ASP A 123 7.15 24.13 17.62
CA ASP A 123 6.24 25.10 18.17
C ASP A 123 5.90 24.67 19.62
N PRO A 124 6.32 25.45 20.63
CA PRO A 124 6.17 25.06 22.02
C PRO A 124 4.70 24.98 22.45
N ARG A 125 3.78 25.43 21.59
CA ARG A 125 2.34 25.26 21.78
C ARG A 125 1.91 23.80 21.68
N PHE A 126 2.69 22.92 21.03
CA PHE A 126 2.25 21.57 20.68
C PHE A 126 3.23 20.49 21.16
N SER A 127 2.74 19.63 22.04
CA SER A 127 3.42 18.43 22.54
C SER A 127 2.61 17.16 22.31
N ARG A 128 1.28 17.30 22.26
CA ARG A 128 0.31 16.22 22.16
C ARG A 128 -0.83 16.63 21.23
N ALA A 129 -1.57 15.65 20.72
CA ALA A 129 -2.75 15.91 19.87
C ALA A 129 -3.80 16.81 20.55
N ILE A 130 -3.96 16.72 21.88
CA ILE A 130 -4.87 17.58 22.65
C ILE A 130 -4.54 19.08 22.51
N ASP A 131 -3.26 19.41 22.36
CA ASP A 131 -2.82 20.80 22.23
C ASP A 131 -3.30 21.37 20.88
N LEU A 132 -3.26 20.57 19.81
CA LEU A 132 -3.80 20.95 18.50
C LEU A 132 -5.32 21.11 18.52
N VAL A 133 -6.04 20.20 19.19
CA VAL A 133 -7.49 20.33 19.38
C VAL A 133 -7.82 21.63 20.11
N SER A 134 -7.16 21.87 21.25
CA SER A 134 -7.36 23.07 22.06
C SER A 134 -7.02 24.35 21.29
N TYR A 135 -5.96 24.31 20.48
CA TYR A 135 -5.56 25.43 19.63
C TYR A 135 -6.61 25.78 18.58
N ILE A 136 -7.08 24.79 17.81
CA ILE A 136 -8.15 24.98 16.81
C ILE A 136 -9.40 25.56 17.49
N ARG A 137 -9.75 25.08 18.68
CA ARG A 137 -10.91 25.56 19.44
C ARG A 137 -10.74 26.94 20.06
N SER A 138 -9.50 27.36 20.35
CA SER A 138 -9.20 28.67 20.94
C SER A 138 -9.41 29.84 19.96
N ILE A 139 -9.34 29.58 18.66
CA ILE A 139 -9.50 30.58 17.61
C ILE A 139 -10.97 30.56 17.14
N PRO A 140 -11.77 31.63 17.35
CA PRO A 140 -13.21 31.61 17.06
C PRO A 140 -13.56 31.26 15.61
N GLU A 141 -12.76 31.74 14.67
CA GLU A 141 -12.91 31.44 13.24
C GLU A 141 -12.75 29.94 12.96
N TYR A 142 -11.72 29.31 13.53
CA TYR A 142 -11.45 27.89 13.33
C TYR A 142 -12.39 26.99 14.13
N SER A 143 -12.72 27.39 15.36
CA SER A 143 -13.65 26.69 16.23
C SER A 143 -15.04 26.54 15.60
N SER A 144 -15.50 27.59 14.92
CA SER A 144 -16.78 27.58 14.19
C SER A 144 -16.69 26.89 12.82
N TRP A 145 -15.54 26.92 12.15
CA TRP A 145 -15.36 26.35 10.82
C TRP A 145 -15.09 24.84 10.82
N PHE A 146 -14.16 24.37 11.67
CA PHE A 146 -13.67 22.99 11.62
C PHE A 146 -14.47 22.02 12.50
N CYS A 147 -14.66 20.83 11.96
CA CYS A 147 -14.96 19.60 12.68
C CYS A 147 -13.64 18.87 12.96
N VAL A 148 -13.37 18.55 14.23
CA VAL A 148 -12.07 18.03 14.66
C VAL A 148 -12.20 16.60 15.14
N GLY A 149 -11.55 15.67 14.44
CA GLY A 149 -11.40 14.28 14.87
C GLY A 149 -10.13 14.05 15.68
N VAL A 150 -10.08 12.97 16.45
CA VAL A 150 -8.85 12.48 17.10
C VAL A 150 -8.68 10.97 16.95
N ALA A 151 -7.44 10.48 17.04
CA ALA A 151 -7.16 9.04 17.03
C ALA A 151 -7.47 8.37 18.39
N GLY A 152 -7.98 7.14 18.37
CA GLY A 152 -8.12 6.25 19.54
C GLY A 152 -7.37 4.93 19.32
N TYR A 153 -6.85 4.30 20.37
CA TYR A 153 -5.99 3.11 20.27
C TYR A 153 -6.56 1.97 21.11
N PRO A 154 -7.31 1.02 20.50
CA PRO A 154 -7.90 -0.10 21.24
C PRO A 154 -6.86 -0.99 21.94
N ASP A 155 -5.71 -1.24 21.28
CA ASP A 155 -4.59 -2.04 21.82
C ASP A 155 -3.54 -1.19 22.57
N GLY A 156 -3.81 0.10 22.78
CA GLY A 156 -2.87 1.05 23.37
C GLY A 156 -1.85 1.63 22.40
N HIS A 157 -1.11 2.65 22.84
CA HIS A 157 -0.11 3.35 22.03
C HIS A 157 1.31 2.85 22.29
N VAL A 158 2.07 2.52 21.24
CA VAL A 158 3.41 1.91 21.33
C VAL A 158 4.51 2.80 21.95
N ASP A 159 4.57 4.09 21.58
CA ASP A 159 5.67 4.96 22.02
C ASP A 159 5.65 5.36 23.51
N ASN A 160 4.49 5.27 24.17
CA ASN A 160 4.35 5.63 25.57
C ASN A 160 3.33 4.70 26.25
N PRO A 161 3.72 3.43 26.46
CA PRO A 161 2.81 2.42 26.96
C PRO A 161 2.39 2.80 28.38
N VAL A 162 1.08 2.94 28.56
CA VAL A 162 0.44 3.08 29.85
C VAL A 162 -0.69 2.07 29.94
N ASP A 163 -1.27 1.89 31.12
CA ASP A 163 -2.43 1.04 31.27
C ASP A 163 -3.63 1.56 30.47
N GLU A 164 -4.51 0.65 30.08
CA GLU A 164 -5.66 0.96 29.24
C GLU A 164 -6.59 2.02 29.85
N ASP A 165 -6.77 2.04 31.18
CA ASP A 165 -7.60 3.06 31.84
C ASP A 165 -7.01 4.46 31.67
N THR A 166 -5.69 4.60 31.81
CA THR A 166 -4.96 5.85 31.56
C THR A 166 -5.08 6.29 30.09
N GLU A 167 -5.00 5.36 29.13
CA GLU A 167 -5.21 5.70 27.71
C GLU A 167 -6.63 6.19 27.42
N VAL A 168 -7.64 5.56 28.01
CA VAL A 168 -9.03 6.00 27.86
C VAL A 168 -9.25 7.37 28.53
N ILE A 169 -8.58 7.65 29.66
CA ILE A 169 -8.60 8.98 30.28
C ILE A 169 -8.00 10.03 29.33
N ARG A 170 -6.84 9.77 28.74
CA ARG A 170 -6.22 10.68 27.75
C ARG A 170 -7.08 10.88 26.51
N LEU A 171 -7.76 9.84 26.05
CA LEU A 171 -8.75 9.95 24.97
C LEU A 171 -9.90 10.86 25.39
N LYS A 172 -10.41 10.70 26.61
CA LYS A 172 -11.44 11.59 27.16
C LYS A 172 -10.98 13.04 27.24
N GLU A 173 -9.75 13.30 27.69
CA GLU A 173 -9.18 14.66 27.74
C GLU A 173 -9.18 15.31 26.34
N LYS A 174 -8.84 14.57 25.28
CA LYS A 174 -8.91 15.06 23.90
C LYS A 174 -10.33 15.39 23.46
N VAL A 175 -11.30 14.58 23.86
CA VAL A 175 -12.72 14.82 23.57
C VAL A 175 -13.23 16.04 24.33
N ASP A 176 -12.92 16.14 25.62
CA ASP A 176 -13.31 17.25 26.48
C ASP A 176 -12.67 18.58 26.03
N ALA A 177 -11.50 18.55 25.37
CA ALA A 177 -10.89 19.70 24.71
C ALA A 177 -11.64 20.19 23.45
N GLY A 178 -12.60 19.39 22.95
CA GLY A 178 -13.50 19.76 21.85
C GLY A 178 -13.33 18.93 20.59
N ALA A 179 -12.91 17.67 20.66
CA ALA A 179 -13.00 16.77 19.50
C ALA A 179 -14.46 16.34 19.26
N ASP A 180 -14.87 16.24 17.99
CA ASP A 180 -16.23 15.91 17.57
C ASP A 180 -16.43 14.44 17.22
N PHE A 181 -15.36 13.71 16.91
CA PHE A 181 -15.39 12.27 16.60
C PHE A 181 -14.03 11.61 16.87
N ILE A 182 -14.03 10.28 16.94
CA ILE A 182 -12.85 9.45 17.13
C ILE A 182 -12.73 8.48 15.96
N ILE A 183 -11.55 8.39 15.34
CA ILE A 183 -11.18 7.28 14.43
C ILE A 183 -10.22 6.38 15.20
N THR A 184 -10.47 5.07 15.21
CA THR A 184 -9.57 4.14 15.92
C THR A 184 -8.42 3.71 15.03
N GLN A 185 -7.28 3.41 15.66
CA GLN A 185 -6.24 2.58 15.06
C GLN A 185 -6.80 1.21 14.69
N LEU A 186 -6.12 0.53 13.76
CA LEU A 186 -6.39 -0.83 13.31
C LEU A 186 -6.35 -1.83 14.48
N PHE A 187 -7.21 -2.84 14.41
CA PHE A 187 -7.28 -3.94 15.38
C PHE A 187 -7.75 -5.21 14.66
N TYR A 188 -7.39 -6.37 15.22
CA TYR A 188 -7.78 -7.68 14.69
C TYR A 188 -8.43 -8.59 15.74
N ASP A 189 -8.36 -8.22 17.01
CA ASP A 189 -9.13 -8.83 18.10
C ASP A 189 -10.45 -8.08 18.31
N ILE A 190 -11.55 -8.70 17.84
CA ILE A 190 -12.90 -8.14 17.90
C ILE A 190 -13.41 -8.08 19.35
N ASP A 191 -13.11 -9.09 20.16
CA ASP A 191 -13.64 -9.20 21.52
C ASP A 191 -12.95 -8.17 22.43
N HIS A 192 -11.65 -7.98 22.26
CA HIS A 192 -10.90 -6.91 22.92
C HIS A 192 -11.42 -5.52 22.52
N PHE A 193 -11.66 -5.28 21.22
CA PHE A 193 -12.24 -4.02 20.76
C PHE A 193 -13.62 -3.73 21.40
N LEU A 194 -14.50 -4.73 21.46
CA LEU A 194 -15.83 -4.57 22.07
C LEU A 194 -15.74 -4.22 23.57
N SER A 195 -14.81 -4.86 24.29
CA SER A 195 -14.51 -4.54 25.69
C SER A 195 -14.00 -3.11 25.85
N TRP A 196 -13.04 -2.70 25.03
CA TRP A 196 -12.49 -1.34 25.00
C TRP A 196 -13.58 -0.31 24.69
N TYR A 197 -14.42 -0.55 23.67
CA TYR A 197 -15.51 0.33 23.28
C TYR A 197 -16.52 0.55 24.42
N LYS A 198 -16.84 -0.51 25.17
CA LYS A 198 -17.70 -0.43 26.35
C LYS A 198 -17.09 0.49 27.41
N LYS A 199 -15.80 0.34 27.73
CA LYS A 199 -15.09 1.21 28.69
C LYS A 199 -15.05 2.67 28.24
N VAL A 200 -14.81 2.92 26.96
CA VAL A 200 -14.87 4.27 26.36
C VAL A 200 -16.24 4.92 26.62
N LYS A 201 -17.33 4.17 26.42
CA LYS A 201 -18.69 4.65 26.72
C LYS A 201 -18.94 4.85 28.21
N GLU A 202 -18.47 3.95 29.07
CA GLU A 202 -18.60 4.06 30.53
C GLU A 202 -17.86 5.27 31.11
N LYS A 203 -16.76 5.73 30.47
CA LYS A 203 -16.05 6.97 30.84
C LYS A 203 -16.76 8.25 30.37
N GLY A 204 -17.93 8.14 29.73
CA GLY A 204 -18.75 9.27 29.32
C GLY A 204 -18.33 9.90 28.00
N ILE A 205 -17.58 9.20 27.14
CA ILE A 205 -17.26 9.66 25.79
C ILE A 205 -18.47 9.44 24.88
N THR A 206 -19.18 10.51 24.54
CA THR A 206 -20.44 10.47 23.78
C THR A 206 -20.27 10.67 22.28
N VAL A 207 -19.14 11.24 21.84
CA VAL A 207 -18.85 11.45 20.41
C VAL A 207 -18.83 10.12 19.62
N PRO A 208 -19.08 10.16 18.30
CA PRO A 208 -18.97 8.97 17.46
C PRO A 208 -17.57 8.36 17.51
N VAL A 209 -17.50 7.04 17.67
CA VAL A 209 -16.27 6.26 17.53
C VAL A 209 -16.40 5.45 16.25
N ILE A 210 -15.48 5.67 15.33
CA ILE A 210 -15.47 5.10 13.98
C ILE A 210 -14.30 4.10 13.93
N PRO A 211 -14.57 2.78 13.91
CA PRO A 211 -13.51 1.78 13.89
C PRO A 211 -12.72 1.82 12.58
N GLY A 212 -11.39 1.80 12.67
CA GLY A 212 -10.48 1.65 11.55
C GLY A 212 -10.37 0.19 11.11
N ILE A 213 -10.70 -0.09 9.85
CA ILE A 213 -10.72 -1.42 9.24
C ILE A 213 -9.75 -1.44 8.06
N MET A 214 -8.74 -2.32 8.11
CA MET A 214 -7.83 -2.57 6.99
C MET A 214 -7.94 -4.03 6.55
N PRO A 215 -8.55 -4.30 5.38
CA PRO A 215 -8.55 -5.65 4.81
C PRO A 215 -7.12 -6.10 4.52
N ILE A 216 -6.79 -7.32 4.94
CA ILE A 216 -5.46 -7.91 4.76
C ILE A 216 -5.18 -8.12 3.27
N GLN A 217 -4.03 -7.63 2.77
CA GLN A 217 -3.64 -7.73 1.35
C GLN A 217 -2.60 -8.82 1.09
N THR A 218 -1.57 -8.91 1.93
CA THR A 218 -0.46 -9.86 1.80
C THR A 218 0.04 -10.22 3.20
N TYR A 219 0.65 -11.39 3.37
CA TYR A 219 1.19 -11.81 4.66
C TYR A 219 2.27 -10.84 5.19
N SER A 220 3.22 -10.45 4.34
CA SER A 220 4.33 -9.57 4.69
C SER A 220 3.87 -8.18 5.16
N SER A 221 3.00 -7.52 4.38
CA SER A 221 2.42 -6.22 4.75
C SER A 221 1.65 -6.29 6.07
N PHE A 222 0.91 -7.38 6.31
CA PHE A 222 0.16 -7.56 7.54
C PHE A 222 1.04 -7.72 8.77
N SER A 223 2.06 -8.58 8.69
CA SER A 223 3.03 -8.76 9.79
C SER A 223 3.75 -7.48 10.15
N ARG A 224 4.09 -6.65 9.14
CA ARG A 224 4.74 -5.36 9.39
C ARG A 224 3.81 -4.34 10.04
N VAL A 225 2.61 -4.14 9.47
CA VAL A 225 1.67 -3.13 9.99
C VAL A 225 1.23 -3.46 11.42
N THR A 226 0.97 -4.74 11.72
CA THR A 226 0.60 -5.16 13.07
C THR A 226 1.71 -4.91 14.09
N LYS A 227 2.98 -5.17 13.72
CA LYS A 227 4.14 -4.86 14.57
C LYS A 227 4.31 -3.35 14.78
N LEU A 228 4.15 -2.55 13.73
CA LEU A 228 4.34 -1.09 13.77
C LEU A 228 3.24 -0.39 14.59
N CYS A 229 1.99 -0.81 14.42
CA CYS A 229 0.87 -0.29 15.20
C CYS A 229 0.78 -0.88 16.61
N GLY A 230 1.51 -1.96 16.90
CA GLY A 230 1.37 -2.74 18.14
C GLY A 230 0.03 -3.46 18.28
N ALA A 231 -0.65 -3.73 17.16
CA ALA A 231 -1.98 -4.32 17.15
C ALA A 231 -1.95 -5.79 17.59
N HIS A 232 -2.86 -6.18 18.48
CA HIS A 232 -2.98 -7.56 18.91
C HIS A 232 -3.62 -8.41 17.79
N VAL A 233 -2.94 -9.48 17.39
CA VAL A 233 -3.43 -10.43 16.38
C VAL A 233 -3.82 -11.74 17.07
N PRO A 234 -5.11 -12.14 17.03
CA PRO A 234 -5.54 -13.41 17.60
C PRO A 234 -4.79 -14.61 16.99
N GLU A 235 -4.49 -15.62 17.82
CA GLU A 235 -3.80 -16.85 17.41
C GLU A 235 -4.51 -17.53 16.22
N SER A 236 -5.85 -17.51 16.20
CA SER A 236 -6.65 -18.06 15.11
C SER A 236 -6.39 -17.38 13.75
N VAL A 237 -6.18 -16.06 13.76
CA VAL A 237 -5.85 -15.28 12.56
C VAL A 237 -4.42 -15.61 12.11
N SER A 238 -3.48 -15.62 13.04
CA SER A 238 -2.07 -15.94 12.77
C SER A 238 -1.91 -17.35 12.17
N MET A 239 -2.57 -18.35 12.75
CA MET A 239 -2.54 -19.74 12.26
C MET A 239 -3.18 -19.87 10.87
N ALA A 240 -4.32 -19.21 10.64
CA ALA A 240 -5.00 -19.25 9.36
C ALA A 240 -4.12 -18.66 8.25
N LEU A 241 -3.49 -17.51 8.49
CA LEU A 241 -2.62 -16.84 7.53
C LEU A 241 -1.32 -17.61 7.28
N ALA A 242 -0.73 -18.22 8.31
CA ALA A 242 0.50 -19.01 8.16
C ALA A 242 0.32 -20.21 7.20
N ALA A 243 -0.89 -20.78 7.12
CA ALA A 243 -1.18 -21.90 6.22
C ALA A 243 -1.29 -21.51 4.74
N ILE A 244 -1.45 -20.22 4.43
CA ILE A 244 -1.67 -19.70 3.07
C ILE A 244 -0.70 -18.55 2.73
N ASN A 245 0.41 -18.42 3.46
CA ASN A 245 1.33 -17.29 3.36
C ASN A 245 2.07 -17.17 2.02
N GLN A 246 2.02 -18.19 1.17
CA GLN A 246 2.59 -18.21 -0.19
C GLN A 246 1.58 -17.87 -1.30
N ASP A 247 0.29 -17.71 -0.97
CA ASP A 247 -0.77 -17.39 -1.94
C ASP A 247 -1.49 -16.09 -1.55
N ASP A 248 -1.03 -14.98 -2.13
CA ASP A 248 -1.61 -13.66 -1.91
C ASP A 248 -3.11 -13.58 -2.26
N ARG A 249 -3.60 -14.40 -3.19
CA ARG A 249 -5.02 -14.42 -3.53
C ARG A 249 -5.83 -14.99 -2.37
N LEU A 250 -5.39 -16.11 -1.79
CA LEU A 250 -6.03 -16.70 -0.61
C LEU A 250 -5.94 -15.75 0.60
N ILE A 251 -4.82 -15.05 0.77
CA ILE A 251 -4.65 -14.05 1.82
C ILE A 251 -5.64 -12.90 1.66
N LYS A 252 -5.80 -12.35 0.44
CA LYS A 252 -6.79 -11.30 0.15
C LYS A 252 -8.21 -11.78 0.42
N ASP A 253 -8.56 -13.00 -0.01
CA ASP A 253 -9.87 -13.59 0.22
C ASP A 253 -10.17 -13.74 1.73
N TYR A 254 -9.18 -14.23 2.50
CA TYR A 254 -9.28 -14.30 3.95
C TYR A 254 -9.45 -12.91 4.59
N GLY A 255 -8.64 -11.93 4.16
CA GLY A 255 -8.69 -10.56 4.64
C GLY A 255 -10.03 -9.87 4.42
N VAL A 256 -10.64 -10.05 3.24
CA VAL A 256 -11.98 -9.56 2.90
C VAL A 256 -13.04 -10.19 3.82
N ASN A 257 -12.96 -11.50 4.04
CA ASN A 257 -13.91 -12.21 4.91
C ASN A 257 -13.79 -11.78 6.37
N LEU A 258 -12.57 -11.64 6.88
CA LEU A 258 -12.31 -11.18 8.25
C LEU A 258 -12.83 -9.75 8.48
N ALA A 259 -12.59 -8.84 7.53
CA ALA A 259 -13.10 -7.47 7.60
C ALA A 259 -14.64 -7.43 7.55
N THR A 260 -15.26 -8.25 6.69
CA THR A 260 -16.73 -8.38 6.59
C THR A 260 -17.33 -8.86 7.92
N GLU A 261 -16.75 -9.90 8.52
CA GLU A 261 -17.23 -10.45 9.79
C GLU A 261 -17.06 -9.44 10.93
N THR A 262 -15.90 -8.77 10.99
CA THR A 262 -15.63 -7.72 11.98
C THR A 262 -16.70 -6.63 11.92
N ILE A 263 -17.00 -6.11 10.72
CA ILE A 263 -18.00 -5.05 10.54
C ILE A 263 -19.40 -5.54 10.96
N ARG A 264 -19.79 -6.77 10.60
CA ARG A 264 -21.08 -7.35 10.98
C ARG A 264 -21.21 -7.48 12.50
N ARG A 265 -20.20 -8.04 13.17
CA ARG A 265 -20.18 -8.19 14.64
C ARG A 265 -20.25 -6.85 15.35
N LEU A 266 -19.42 -5.89 14.95
CA LEU A 266 -19.41 -4.55 15.55
C LEU A 266 -20.73 -3.80 15.33
N SER A 267 -21.33 -3.95 14.16
CA SER A 267 -22.65 -3.36 13.86
C SER A 267 -23.75 -3.97 14.71
N TYR A 268 -23.73 -5.29 14.91
CA TYR A 268 -24.76 -6.04 15.64
C TYR A 268 -24.62 -5.93 17.16
N GLU A 269 -23.43 -6.17 17.70
CA GLU A 269 -23.18 -6.26 19.15
C GLU A 269 -23.01 -4.88 19.81
N ALA A 270 -22.35 -3.93 19.13
CA ALA A 270 -22.06 -2.60 19.68
C ALA A 270 -22.93 -1.48 19.07
N GLY A 271 -23.77 -1.80 18.08
CA GLY A 271 -24.63 -0.82 17.42
C GLY A 271 -23.86 0.25 16.64
N ILE A 272 -22.61 -0.02 16.26
CA ILE A 272 -21.76 0.94 15.54
C ILE A 272 -22.34 1.21 14.14
N LYS A 273 -22.42 2.49 13.76
CA LYS A 273 -23.06 2.96 12.51
C LYS A 273 -22.10 3.58 11.51
N GLY A 274 -20.80 3.51 11.75
CA GLY A 274 -19.78 4.11 10.89
C GLY A 274 -18.49 3.33 10.90
N PHE A 275 -17.85 3.15 9.74
CA PHE A 275 -16.57 2.46 9.61
C PHE A 275 -15.58 3.26 8.75
N HIS A 276 -14.30 3.19 9.10
CA HIS A 276 -13.23 3.88 8.40
C HIS A 276 -12.32 2.86 7.72
N PHE A 277 -12.27 2.85 6.39
CA PHE A 277 -11.49 1.88 5.64
C PHE A 277 -10.13 2.44 5.27
N CYS A 278 -9.07 1.83 5.80
CA CYS A 278 -7.70 2.08 5.37
C CYS A 278 -7.46 1.33 4.06
N THR A 279 -7.49 2.06 2.93
CA THR A 279 -7.51 1.43 1.59
C THR A 279 -6.14 0.99 1.10
N LEU A 280 -5.06 1.55 1.68
CA LEU A 280 -3.70 1.48 1.12
C LEU A 280 -3.62 1.99 -0.33
N ASN A 281 -4.47 2.95 -0.67
CA ASN A 281 -4.76 3.39 -2.03
C ASN A 281 -5.35 2.31 -2.94
N LEU A 282 -5.68 1.10 -2.49
CA LEU A 282 -6.27 0.03 -3.32
C LEU A 282 -7.80 0.12 -3.37
N GLU A 283 -8.42 -0.51 -4.37
CA GLU A 283 -9.87 -0.45 -4.61
C GLU A 283 -10.56 -1.80 -4.39
N LYS A 284 -10.00 -2.89 -4.93
CA LYS A 284 -10.67 -4.20 -5.03
C LYS A 284 -11.10 -4.78 -3.68
N SER A 285 -10.20 -4.79 -2.69
CA SER A 285 -10.46 -5.43 -1.41
C SER A 285 -11.57 -4.73 -0.62
N VAL A 286 -11.58 -3.39 -0.64
CA VAL A 286 -12.59 -2.59 0.05
C VAL A 286 -13.94 -2.67 -0.68
N GLN A 287 -13.93 -2.64 -2.01
CA GLN A 287 -15.14 -2.86 -2.81
C GLN A 287 -15.77 -4.22 -2.51
N ARG A 288 -14.98 -5.30 -2.48
CA ARG A 288 -15.47 -6.65 -2.15
C ARG A 288 -16.07 -6.74 -0.74
N VAL A 289 -15.47 -6.06 0.24
CA VAL A 289 -16.06 -5.98 1.59
C VAL A 289 -17.42 -5.30 1.55
N LEU A 290 -17.54 -4.18 0.84
CA LEU A 290 -18.82 -3.46 0.71
C LEU A 290 -19.86 -4.26 -0.08
N GLU A 291 -19.47 -5.02 -1.09
CA GLU A 291 -20.34 -5.95 -1.83
C GLU A 291 -20.84 -7.07 -0.92
N ASN A 292 -19.96 -7.69 -0.13
CA ASN A 292 -20.33 -8.72 0.86
C ASN A 292 -21.30 -8.21 1.94
N LEU A 293 -21.21 -6.92 2.28
CA LEU A 293 -22.11 -6.25 3.22
C LEU A 293 -23.41 -5.79 2.56
N GLY A 294 -23.50 -5.80 1.22
CA GLY A 294 -24.63 -5.25 0.47
C GLY A 294 -24.70 -3.71 0.50
N TRP A 295 -23.55 -3.05 0.70
CA TRP A 295 -23.43 -1.59 0.82
C TRP A 295 -22.85 -0.92 -0.42
N ALA A 296 -22.15 -1.68 -1.27
CA ALA A 296 -21.94 -1.27 -2.64
C ALA A 296 -23.34 -1.16 -3.26
N GLY A 297 -23.88 0.06 -3.39
CA GLY A 297 -25.21 0.28 -3.97
C GLY A 297 -25.36 -0.52 -5.24
N SER A 298 -26.59 -0.88 -5.63
CA SER A 298 -26.79 -1.66 -6.85
C SER A 298 -26.12 -0.95 -8.01
N LEU A 299 -24.91 -1.39 -8.39
CA LEU A 299 -24.47 -1.31 -9.76
C LEU A 299 -25.67 -1.83 -10.53
N SER A 300 -26.21 -1.04 -11.46
CA SER A 300 -27.24 -1.53 -12.36
C SER A 300 -26.70 -2.86 -12.88
N SER A 301 -27.28 -3.97 -12.42
CA SER A 301 -26.75 -5.27 -12.79
C SER A 301 -26.75 -5.25 -14.31
N VAL A 302 -25.59 -5.35 -14.94
CA VAL A 302 -25.56 -5.65 -16.37
C VAL A 302 -26.12 -7.06 -16.44
N GLN A 303 -27.44 -7.14 -16.59
CA GLN A 303 -28.12 -8.41 -16.74
C GLN A 303 -27.65 -8.95 -18.08
N ASN A 304 -26.85 -10.01 -18.01
CA ASN A 304 -26.39 -10.72 -19.20
C ASN A 304 -27.62 -11.14 -20.01
N LYS A 305 -27.79 -10.54 -21.19
CA LYS A 305 -28.83 -10.93 -22.14
C LYS A 305 -28.36 -12.17 -22.87
N LEU A 306 -29.21 -13.19 -22.95
CA LEU A 306 -28.93 -14.40 -23.72
C LEU A 306 -28.93 -14.07 -25.21
N ILE A 307 -27.85 -14.40 -25.91
CA ILE A 307 -27.78 -14.30 -27.37
C ILE A 307 -28.49 -15.52 -27.96
N VAL A 308 -29.63 -15.31 -28.62
CA VAL A 308 -30.40 -16.38 -29.25
C VAL A 308 -30.27 -16.28 -30.76
N VAL A 309 -29.87 -17.38 -31.41
CA VAL A 309 -29.52 -17.45 -32.84
C VAL A 309 -30.75 -17.64 -33.74
N CYS A 310 -31.94 -17.91 -33.20
CA CYS A 310 -33.15 -18.15 -33.98
C CYS A 310 -34.09 -16.92 -34.05
N PRO A 311 -34.73 -16.64 -35.20
CA PRO A 311 -35.78 -15.63 -35.30
C PRO A 311 -36.99 -16.02 -34.43
N PHE A 312 -37.66 -15.00 -33.87
CA PHE A 312 -38.77 -15.10 -32.90
C PHE A 312 -39.91 -16.06 -33.30
N SER A 313 -40.02 -16.45 -34.56
CA SER A 313 -41.06 -17.33 -35.10
C SER A 313 -40.87 -18.82 -34.84
N GLU A 314 -39.72 -19.29 -34.34
CA GLU A 314 -39.44 -20.74 -34.17
C GLU A 314 -39.31 -21.22 -32.71
N ILE A 315 -39.47 -20.33 -31.72
CA ILE A 315 -39.31 -20.68 -30.29
C ILE A 315 -40.44 -21.60 -29.77
N GLN A 316 -41.53 -21.78 -30.52
CA GLN A 316 -42.62 -22.69 -30.13
C GLN A 316 -42.26 -24.20 -30.18
N PHE A 317 -41.15 -24.60 -30.80
CA PHE A 317 -40.87 -26.02 -31.07
C PHE A 317 -39.78 -26.68 -30.20
N ILE A 318 -39.11 -25.94 -29.30
CA ILE A 318 -37.98 -26.50 -28.51
C ILE A 318 -38.38 -26.92 -27.09
N THR A 319 -39.66 -26.86 -26.72
CA THR A 319 -40.16 -27.39 -25.44
C THR A 319 -41.01 -28.65 -25.61
N THR A 320 -40.46 -29.73 -26.19
CA THR A 320 -40.92 -31.10 -25.87
C THR A 320 -39.92 -32.13 -26.37
N HIS A 321 -38.98 -32.53 -25.52
CA HIS A 321 -38.44 -33.89 -25.54
C HIS A 321 -38.50 -34.44 -24.12
N SER A 322 -39.69 -34.90 -23.73
CA SER A 322 -39.82 -35.97 -22.75
C SER A 322 -40.79 -37.01 -23.29
N TYR A 323 -40.24 -38.21 -23.52
CA TYR A 323 -40.87 -39.52 -23.31
C TYR A 323 -42.40 -39.58 -23.19
N PHE A 324 -43.00 -40.32 -24.12
CA PHE A 324 -44.21 -41.14 -23.98
C PHE A 324 -45.23 -40.74 -22.88
N SER A 325 -46.34 -40.12 -23.27
CA SER A 325 -47.67 -40.48 -22.76
C SER A 325 -48.77 -40.05 -23.71
N LYS A 326 -49.72 -40.96 -23.93
CA LYS A 326 -50.97 -40.75 -24.66
C LYS A 326 -51.97 -40.09 -23.71
N ASP A 327 -52.33 -38.83 -23.95
CA ASP A 327 -53.60 -38.21 -23.55
C ASP A 327 -53.82 -36.89 -24.33
N PRO A 328 -55.07 -36.48 -24.63
CA PRO A 328 -55.36 -35.29 -25.43
C PRO A 328 -55.26 -33.98 -24.63
N PRO A 329 -55.00 -32.82 -25.27
CA PRO A 329 -54.59 -31.61 -24.55
C PRO A 329 -55.78 -30.83 -24.00
N SER A 330 -55.72 -30.49 -22.72
CA SER A 330 -56.52 -29.44 -22.09
C SER A 330 -55.70 -28.15 -21.98
N ASN A 331 -56.36 -27.02 -22.23
CA ASN A 331 -55.82 -25.65 -22.21
C ASN A 331 -54.86 -25.37 -21.04
N ARG A 332 -53.58 -25.16 -21.35
CA ARG A 332 -52.65 -24.37 -20.52
C ARG A 332 -52.06 -23.22 -21.38
N PRO A 333 -51.93 -22.00 -20.83
CA PRO A 333 -51.24 -20.93 -21.53
C PRO A 333 -49.74 -21.22 -21.60
N SER A 334 -49.12 -20.88 -22.73
CA SER A 334 -47.69 -20.99 -23.01
C SER A 334 -46.88 -20.14 -22.02
N PRO A 335 -45.66 -20.55 -21.61
CA PRO A 335 -44.78 -19.67 -20.84
C PRO A 335 -44.29 -18.53 -21.75
N GLU A 336 -44.66 -17.29 -21.43
CA GLU A 336 -44.09 -16.11 -22.07
C GLU A 336 -42.61 -15.98 -21.66
N VAL A 337 -41.72 -15.99 -22.65
CA VAL A 337 -40.30 -15.73 -22.44
C VAL A 337 -40.11 -14.22 -22.33
N ASP A 338 -39.54 -13.74 -21.22
CA ASP A 338 -39.32 -12.32 -20.96
C ASP A 338 -38.36 -11.72 -22.01
N SER A 339 -38.93 -10.95 -22.94
CA SER A 339 -38.22 -10.36 -24.08
C SER A 339 -37.09 -9.41 -23.70
N ASN A 340 -37.04 -8.95 -22.44
CA ASN A 340 -35.98 -8.08 -21.93
C ASN A 340 -34.65 -8.79 -21.66
N LEU A 341 -34.66 -10.13 -21.59
CA LEU A 341 -33.48 -10.97 -21.28
C LEU A 341 -32.82 -11.58 -22.53
N ILE A 342 -33.28 -11.26 -23.74
CA ILE A 342 -32.80 -11.85 -24.99
C ILE A 342 -32.35 -10.76 -25.96
N ILE A 343 -31.22 -10.97 -26.63
CA ILE A 343 -30.69 -10.07 -27.66
C ILE A 343 -30.30 -10.89 -28.90
N SER A 344 -30.54 -10.36 -30.10
CA SER A 344 -30.07 -11.02 -31.32
C SER A 344 -28.55 -10.85 -31.46
N PRO A 345 -27.85 -11.76 -32.17
CA PRO A 345 -26.42 -11.61 -32.44
C PRO A 345 -26.09 -10.26 -33.10
N SER A 346 -26.94 -9.81 -34.03
CA SER A 346 -26.79 -8.52 -34.73
C SER A 346 -26.99 -7.33 -33.79
N ASN A 347 -27.97 -7.35 -32.89
CA ASN A 347 -28.18 -6.27 -31.92
C ASN A 347 -27.09 -6.26 -30.84
N ALA A 348 -26.60 -7.43 -30.41
CA ALA A 348 -25.48 -7.54 -29.49
C ALA A 348 -24.20 -6.96 -30.10
N THR A 349 -23.93 -7.29 -31.37
CA THR A 349 -22.80 -6.76 -32.13
C THR A 349 -22.90 -5.25 -32.29
N ASN A 350 -24.08 -4.73 -32.65
CA ASN A 350 -24.30 -3.30 -32.81
C ASN A 350 -24.17 -2.54 -31.49
N SER A 351 -24.69 -3.07 -30.38
CA SER A 351 -24.54 -2.47 -29.04
C SER A 351 -23.09 -2.46 -28.57
N ALA A 352 -22.33 -3.54 -28.80
CA ALA A 352 -20.90 -3.59 -28.48
C ALA A 352 -20.10 -2.60 -29.34
N MET A 353 -20.42 -2.50 -30.63
CA MET A 353 -19.80 -1.55 -31.55
C MET A 353 -20.12 -0.10 -31.19
N PHE A 354 -21.37 0.19 -30.80
CA PHE A 354 -21.76 1.52 -30.32
C PHE A 354 -21.05 1.89 -29.02
N GLY A 355 -20.96 0.94 -28.08
CA GLY A 355 -20.21 1.10 -26.82
C GLY A 355 -18.73 1.42 -27.05
N LEU A 356 -18.10 0.78 -28.05
CA LEU A 356 -16.74 1.08 -28.48
C LEU A 356 -16.61 2.50 -29.07
N SER A 357 -17.61 2.97 -29.83
CA SER A 357 -17.59 4.29 -30.46
C SER A 357 -17.89 5.46 -29.50
N THR A 358 -18.54 5.18 -28.36
CA THR A 358 -18.84 6.18 -27.31
C THR A 358 -17.75 6.33 -26.26
N LEU A 359 -16.77 5.40 -26.22
CA LEU A 359 -15.52 5.63 -25.52
C LEU A 359 -14.77 6.72 -26.29
N SER A 360 -14.61 7.89 -25.68
CA SER A 360 -13.82 8.98 -26.26
C SER A 360 -12.44 8.44 -26.62
N THR A 361 -12.18 8.36 -27.92
CA THR A 361 -10.85 8.20 -28.49
C THR A 361 -10.04 9.43 -28.09
N SER A 362 -9.29 9.33 -26.98
CA SER A 362 -8.01 10.03 -26.94
C SER A 362 -7.16 9.40 -28.03
N GLU A 363 -6.61 10.21 -28.93
CA GLU A 363 -5.75 9.74 -30.01
C GLU A 363 -4.53 9.03 -29.39
N GLY A 364 -4.58 7.70 -29.38
CA GLY A 364 -3.48 6.82 -29.05
C GLY A 364 -3.48 5.68 -30.06
N GLU A 365 -2.45 5.63 -30.90
CA GLU A 365 -2.33 4.72 -32.04
C GLU A 365 -2.45 3.24 -31.62
N ALA A 366 -3.36 2.52 -32.28
CA ALA A 366 -3.54 1.09 -32.10
C ALA A 366 -2.32 0.34 -32.63
N GLY A 367 -1.55 -0.31 -31.75
CA GLY A 367 -0.38 -1.10 -32.12
C GLY A 367 0.59 -1.47 -30.99
N GLN A 368 0.46 -0.87 -29.81
CA GLN A 368 1.20 -1.28 -28.61
C GLN A 368 0.27 -2.03 -27.66
N GLY A 369 0.53 -3.32 -27.46
CA GLY A 369 -0.15 -4.12 -26.44
C GLY A 369 0.12 -3.54 -25.05
N GLU A 370 -0.94 -3.47 -24.24
CA GLU A 370 -0.93 -3.13 -22.81
C GLU A 370 -0.53 -1.67 -22.46
N LEU A 371 -1.47 -0.74 -22.64
CA LEU A 371 -1.41 0.57 -21.98
C LEU A 371 -2.69 0.80 -21.16
N ASN A 372 -2.52 0.99 -19.84
CA ASN A 372 -3.47 1.56 -18.88
C ASN A 372 -4.74 0.74 -18.53
N ASN A 373 -4.62 -0.56 -18.26
CA ASN A 373 -5.68 -1.26 -17.53
C ASN A 373 -5.60 -0.93 -16.03
N ALA A 374 -6.21 0.19 -15.61
CA ALA A 374 -6.32 0.59 -14.21
C ALA A 374 -6.89 -0.51 -13.28
N ALA A 375 -7.57 -1.50 -13.86
CA ALA A 375 -8.10 -2.68 -13.18
C ALA A 375 -7.03 -3.68 -12.70
N THR A 376 -5.82 -3.69 -13.24
CA THR A 376 -4.76 -4.66 -12.86
C THR A 376 -3.75 -4.10 -11.85
N TRP A 377 -3.78 -2.79 -11.54
CA TRP A 377 -2.83 -2.18 -10.60
C TRP A 377 -2.90 -2.77 -9.19
N ASP A 378 -4.08 -3.22 -8.76
CA ASP A 378 -4.27 -3.87 -7.46
C ASP A 378 -3.71 -5.32 -7.42
N ASP A 379 -3.25 -5.85 -8.56
CA ASP A 379 -2.71 -7.19 -8.72
C ASP A 379 -1.17 -7.25 -8.63
N PHE A 380 -0.49 -6.10 -8.70
CA PHE A 380 0.96 -6.03 -8.49
C PHE A 380 1.30 -6.01 -7.00
N PRO A 381 2.46 -6.56 -6.59
CA PRO A 381 2.98 -6.39 -5.24
C PRO A 381 3.14 -4.91 -4.91
N ASN A 382 2.59 -4.48 -3.78
CA ASN A 382 2.77 -3.10 -3.30
C ASN A 382 4.20 -2.89 -2.80
N GLY A 383 4.76 -1.72 -3.10
CA GLY A 383 6.08 -1.33 -2.65
C GLY A 383 7.02 -1.05 -3.82
N ARG A 384 8.27 -1.47 -3.66
CA ARG A 384 9.40 -1.07 -4.48
C ARG A 384 9.39 -1.58 -5.93
N PHE A 385 8.88 -2.79 -6.14
CA PHE A 385 8.99 -3.51 -7.41
C PHE A 385 7.69 -3.52 -8.24
N GLY A 386 6.65 -2.83 -7.75
CA GLY A 386 5.39 -2.65 -8.48
C GLY A 386 5.50 -1.57 -9.56
N ASP A 387 4.45 -1.43 -10.38
CA ASP A 387 4.36 -0.38 -11.40
C ASP A 387 4.32 1.01 -10.76
N PHE A 388 5.21 1.93 -11.15
CA PHE A 388 5.26 3.30 -10.61
C PHE A 388 3.99 4.12 -10.88
N LYS A 389 3.21 3.69 -11.87
CA LYS A 389 1.91 4.26 -12.20
C LYS A 389 0.86 3.85 -11.16
N SER A 390 1.08 2.78 -10.40
CA SER A 390 0.17 2.40 -9.32
C SER A 390 0.11 3.51 -8.28
N PRO A 391 -1.09 3.97 -7.87
CA PRO A 391 -1.23 4.91 -6.77
C PRO A 391 -0.68 4.42 -5.42
N ALA A 392 -0.45 3.10 -5.29
CA ALA A 392 0.15 2.49 -4.11
C ALA A 392 1.68 2.32 -4.21
N PHE A 393 2.29 2.75 -5.32
CA PHE A 393 3.72 2.57 -5.58
C PHE A 393 4.62 3.23 -4.53
N GLY A 394 5.73 2.57 -4.20
CA GLY A 394 6.76 3.09 -3.30
C GLY A 394 6.35 3.19 -1.84
N ASN A 395 5.06 3.04 -1.52
CA ASN A 395 4.56 3.08 -0.16
C ASN A 395 4.42 1.68 0.39
N GLN A 396 5.54 1.22 0.93
CA GLN A 396 5.58 0.06 1.79
C GLN A 396 4.91 0.36 3.16
N ASP A 397 4.93 1.59 3.66
CA ASP A 397 4.36 1.95 4.96
C ASP A 397 3.67 3.32 4.97
N LEU A 398 2.36 3.34 5.30
CA LEU A 398 1.61 4.54 5.69
C LEU A 398 2.06 5.11 7.05
N TYR A 399 2.74 4.28 7.86
CA TYR A 399 3.04 4.52 9.27
C TYR A 399 4.55 4.60 9.59
N GLY A 400 5.43 4.58 8.59
CA GLY A 400 6.85 4.96 8.70
C GLY A 400 7.87 3.99 9.37
N GLY A 401 9.00 3.78 8.69
CA GLY A 401 10.30 3.28 9.18
C GLY A 401 10.41 1.79 9.55
N SER A 402 11.64 1.31 9.85
CA SER A 402 11.95 -0.12 10.06
C SER A 402 11.27 -0.78 11.27
N GLY A 403 10.57 -0.01 12.13
CA GLY A 403 9.88 -0.51 13.32
C GLY A 403 10.82 -1.06 14.41
N ILE A 404 12.08 -0.60 14.46
CA ILE A 404 13.12 -1.02 15.41
C ILE A 404 13.50 0.15 16.32
N SER A 405 13.59 -0.09 17.63
CA SER A 405 14.02 0.93 18.59
C SER A 405 15.54 1.15 18.56
N LYS A 406 15.99 2.34 18.98
CA LYS A 406 17.42 2.66 19.07
C LYS A 406 18.26 1.62 19.82
N ASN A 407 17.74 1.10 20.94
CA ASN A 407 18.46 0.12 21.75
C ASN A 407 18.58 -1.23 21.03
N GLU A 408 17.54 -1.65 20.32
CA GLU A 408 17.57 -2.86 19.50
C GLU A 408 18.51 -2.71 18.31
N ALA A 409 18.50 -1.56 17.63
CA ALA A 409 19.41 -1.27 16.52
C ALA A 409 20.88 -1.36 16.96
N LEU A 410 21.23 -0.75 18.10
CA LEU A 410 22.59 -0.83 18.65
C LEU A 410 22.98 -2.24 19.10
N ALA A 411 22.03 -3.03 19.61
CA ALA A 411 22.27 -4.42 19.99
C ALA A 411 22.48 -5.34 18.78
N LEU A 412 21.78 -5.08 17.67
CA LEU A 412 21.84 -5.91 16.46
C LEU A 412 22.99 -5.52 15.53
N TRP A 413 23.21 -4.23 15.31
CA TRP A 413 24.13 -3.72 14.27
C TRP A 413 25.42 -3.15 14.85
N GLY A 414 25.54 -3.05 16.17
CA GLY A 414 26.76 -2.64 16.85
C GLY A 414 27.16 -1.18 16.59
N ASN A 415 28.47 -0.92 16.53
CA ASN A 415 29.05 0.42 16.42
C ASN A 415 30.13 0.44 15.33
N PRO A 416 29.76 0.47 14.04
CA PRO A 416 30.72 0.42 12.94
C PRO A 416 31.52 1.73 12.86
N LYS A 417 32.86 1.65 12.82
CA LYS A 417 33.75 2.84 12.77
C LYS A 417 34.59 2.91 11.51
N SER A 418 34.58 1.86 10.70
CA SER A 418 35.30 1.77 9.44
C SER A 418 34.47 1.05 8.39
N ALA A 419 34.81 1.24 7.12
CA ALA A 419 34.21 0.48 6.02
C ALA A 419 34.37 -1.04 6.20
N SER A 420 35.46 -1.49 6.85
CA SER A 420 35.65 -2.90 7.19
C SER A 420 34.63 -3.41 8.21
N ASP A 421 34.24 -2.59 9.18
CA ASP A 421 33.21 -2.95 10.15
C ASP A 421 31.85 -3.05 9.47
N LEU A 422 31.52 -2.12 8.57
CA LEU A 422 30.30 -2.20 7.75
C LEU A 422 30.29 -3.47 6.90
N THR A 423 31.37 -3.76 6.18
CA THR A 423 31.50 -5.01 5.43
C THR A 423 31.27 -6.23 6.32
N GLN A 424 31.79 -6.23 7.55
CA GLN A 424 31.56 -7.33 8.48
C GLN A 424 30.09 -7.47 8.90
N ILE A 425 29.36 -6.37 9.10
CA ILE A 425 27.92 -6.41 9.41
C ILE A 425 27.12 -7.05 8.27
N PHE A 426 27.38 -6.65 7.02
CA PHE A 426 26.71 -7.25 5.86
C PHE A 426 27.07 -8.74 5.70
N LEU A 427 28.33 -9.12 5.94
CA LEU A 427 28.73 -10.52 5.96
C LEU A 427 28.06 -11.29 7.09
N ASP A 428 27.97 -10.73 8.30
CA ASP A 428 27.32 -11.37 9.44
C ASP A 428 25.83 -11.60 9.19
N TYR A 429 25.16 -10.70 8.45
CA TYR A 429 23.80 -10.91 7.99
C TYR A 429 23.69 -12.07 6.99
N LEU A 430 24.54 -12.08 5.95
CA LEU A 430 24.58 -13.18 4.97
C LEU A 430 24.79 -14.52 5.69
N HIS A 431 25.74 -14.58 6.62
CA HIS A 431 26.05 -15.76 7.45
C HIS A 431 25.00 -16.05 8.53
N SER A 432 23.89 -15.31 8.57
CA SER A 432 22.79 -15.46 9.53
C SER A 432 23.22 -15.35 11.01
N LYS A 433 24.34 -14.67 11.29
CA LYS A 433 24.77 -14.34 12.66
C LYS A 433 23.94 -13.22 13.26
N ILE A 434 23.51 -12.28 12.42
CA ILE A 434 22.49 -11.28 12.76
C ILE A 434 21.25 -11.52 11.89
N PRO A 435 20.04 -11.33 12.44
CA PRO A 435 18.80 -11.67 11.75
C PRO A 435 18.36 -10.61 10.73
N THR A 436 18.83 -9.36 10.84
CA THR A 436 18.36 -8.23 10.04
C THR A 436 19.46 -7.20 9.78
N THR A 437 19.28 -6.38 8.76
CA THR A 437 20.02 -5.14 8.50
C THR A 437 19.04 -3.98 8.38
N PRO A 438 19.50 -2.72 8.32
CA PRO A 438 18.62 -1.59 8.03
C PRO A 438 17.88 -1.71 6.69
N PHE A 439 18.48 -2.40 5.71
CA PHE A 439 17.90 -2.64 4.38
C PHE A 439 16.99 -3.88 4.33
N SER A 440 17.19 -4.83 5.26
CA SER A 440 16.49 -6.11 5.28
C SER A 440 15.89 -6.39 6.67
N PRO A 441 14.59 -6.12 6.89
CA PRO A 441 13.94 -6.31 8.20
C PRO A 441 13.66 -7.77 8.55
N THR A 442 13.92 -8.70 7.62
CA THR A 442 13.74 -10.14 7.80
C THR A 442 15.07 -10.90 7.62
N THR A 443 15.09 -12.14 8.09
CA THR A 443 16.20 -13.06 7.84
C THR A 443 16.41 -13.30 6.35
N LEU A 444 17.62 -13.72 5.99
CA LEU A 444 18.01 -13.98 4.61
C LEU A 444 17.04 -14.98 3.95
N SER A 445 16.46 -14.56 2.82
CA SER A 445 15.48 -15.37 2.09
C SER A 445 16.11 -16.70 1.62
N PRO A 446 15.34 -17.80 1.58
CA PRO A 446 15.81 -19.08 1.06
C PRO A 446 16.36 -18.98 -0.37
N GLU A 447 15.77 -18.13 -1.23
CA GLU A 447 16.26 -17.89 -2.59
C GLU A 447 17.67 -17.26 -2.62
N SER A 448 17.98 -16.34 -1.69
CA SER A 448 19.29 -15.69 -1.64
C SER A 448 20.40 -16.67 -1.27
N ARG A 449 20.06 -17.79 -0.62
CA ARG A 449 21.02 -18.86 -0.32
C ARG A 449 21.52 -19.56 -1.58
N MET A 450 20.74 -19.53 -2.68
CA MET A 450 21.15 -20.11 -3.96
C MET A 450 22.33 -19.37 -4.59
N ILE A 451 22.50 -18.09 -4.26
CA ILE A 451 23.55 -17.20 -4.80
C ILE A 451 24.50 -16.69 -3.70
N PHE A 452 24.47 -17.35 -2.54
CA PHE A 452 25.19 -16.93 -1.33
C PHE A 452 26.68 -16.65 -1.57
N SER A 453 27.38 -17.56 -2.26
CA SER A 453 28.81 -17.42 -2.54
C SER A 453 29.12 -16.18 -3.36
N HIS A 454 28.23 -15.79 -4.29
CA HIS A 454 28.40 -14.59 -5.10
C HIS A 454 28.18 -13.34 -4.26
N LEU A 455 27.11 -13.30 -3.45
CA LEU A 455 26.83 -12.18 -2.55
C LEU A 455 27.97 -11.96 -1.54
N GLU A 456 28.53 -13.05 -1.01
CA GLU A 456 29.70 -13.01 -0.13
C GLU A 456 30.92 -12.41 -0.84
N ASN A 457 31.20 -12.83 -2.09
CA ASN A 457 32.31 -12.29 -2.87
C ASN A 457 32.16 -10.80 -3.17
N LEU A 458 30.96 -10.35 -3.53
CA LEU A 458 30.67 -8.93 -3.76
C LEU A 458 30.85 -8.12 -2.46
N THR A 459 30.29 -8.61 -1.36
CA THR A 459 30.40 -7.94 -0.05
C THR A 459 31.86 -7.83 0.41
N ARG A 460 32.69 -8.85 0.16
CA ARG A 460 34.14 -8.81 0.45
C ARG A 460 34.91 -7.77 -0.37
N ARG A 461 34.40 -7.37 -1.54
CA ARG A 461 34.91 -6.24 -2.33
C ARG A 461 34.41 -4.87 -1.84
N ALA A 462 33.74 -4.83 -0.68
CA ALA A 462 33.03 -3.66 -0.14
C ALA A 462 31.87 -3.19 -1.04
N TRP A 463 31.28 -4.09 -1.83
CA TRP A 463 30.01 -3.85 -2.50
C TRP A 463 28.88 -4.34 -1.60
N TRP A 464 28.29 -3.43 -0.83
CA TRP A 464 27.30 -3.79 0.19
C TRP A 464 25.94 -4.06 -0.44
N THR A 465 25.60 -5.34 -0.59
CA THR A 465 24.38 -5.78 -1.27
C THR A 465 23.12 -5.51 -0.44
N VAL A 466 22.12 -4.91 -1.06
CA VAL A 466 20.83 -4.52 -0.44
C VAL A 466 19.60 -5.11 -1.14
N GLY A 467 19.79 -5.75 -2.30
CA GLY A 467 18.74 -6.46 -3.02
C GLY A 467 19.34 -7.46 -3.99
N SER A 468 18.74 -8.63 -4.13
CA SER A 468 19.21 -9.64 -5.08
C SER A 468 18.14 -10.68 -5.35
N GLN A 469 18.17 -11.27 -6.54
CA GLN A 469 17.44 -12.51 -6.82
C GLN A 469 18.24 -13.42 -7.77
N PRO A 470 18.10 -14.76 -7.64
CA PRO A 470 18.72 -15.70 -8.57
C PRO A 470 18.03 -15.69 -9.93
N ALA A 471 18.67 -16.32 -10.94
CA ALA A 471 17.98 -16.62 -12.19
C ALA A 471 17.21 -17.95 -12.05
N VAL A 472 15.96 -17.96 -12.50
CA VAL A 472 15.06 -19.12 -12.47
C VAL A 472 14.47 -19.33 -13.86
N ASP A 473 14.68 -20.53 -14.40
CA ASP A 473 14.14 -20.96 -15.69
C ASP A 473 13.07 -22.03 -15.47
N GLY A 474 11.83 -21.60 -15.24
CA GLY A 474 10.66 -22.47 -15.19
C GLY A 474 10.60 -23.38 -13.97
N ALA A 475 10.75 -22.84 -12.76
CA ALA A 475 10.45 -23.60 -11.54
C ALA A 475 8.94 -23.82 -11.40
N ASN A 476 8.54 -24.85 -10.67
CA ASN A 476 7.12 -25.10 -10.40
C ASN A 476 6.54 -23.94 -9.57
N SER A 477 5.30 -23.52 -9.84
CA SER A 477 4.64 -22.50 -9.01
C SER A 477 4.47 -22.92 -7.55
N SER A 478 4.50 -24.22 -7.25
CA SER A 478 4.48 -24.76 -5.89
C SER A 478 5.87 -25.05 -5.31
N ASP A 479 6.94 -24.49 -5.88
CA ASP A 479 8.30 -24.63 -5.34
C ASP A 479 8.42 -23.91 -3.99
N ASP A 480 9.01 -24.55 -2.98
CA ASP A 480 9.07 -24.03 -1.60
C ASP A 480 9.93 -22.76 -1.47
N VAL A 481 10.82 -22.50 -2.44
CA VAL A 481 11.81 -21.42 -2.38
C VAL A 481 11.42 -20.24 -3.26
N VAL A 482 11.09 -20.51 -4.52
CA VAL A 482 10.81 -19.47 -5.54
C VAL A 482 9.38 -19.51 -6.08
N GLY A 483 8.59 -20.50 -5.68
CA GLY A 483 7.22 -20.69 -6.15
C GLY A 483 6.27 -19.64 -5.61
N TRP A 484 5.34 -19.21 -6.47
CA TRP A 484 4.24 -18.31 -6.12
C TRP A 484 3.08 -18.49 -7.12
N GLY A 485 1.90 -18.01 -6.74
CA GLY A 485 0.71 -18.02 -7.57
C GLY A 485 -0.02 -19.37 -7.60
N PRO A 486 -1.00 -19.55 -8.51
CA PRO A 486 -1.80 -20.78 -8.59
C PRO A 486 -0.95 -22.04 -8.79
N ASN A 487 -1.38 -23.15 -8.19
CA ASN A 487 -0.77 -24.46 -8.41
C ASN A 487 -0.78 -24.86 -9.90
N SER A 488 0.21 -25.67 -10.28
CA SER A 488 0.38 -26.20 -11.65
C SER A 488 0.77 -25.16 -12.72
N GLY A 489 1.48 -24.11 -12.32
CA GLY A 489 2.11 -23.14 -13.21
C GLY A 489 3.64 -23.22 -13.18
N TYR A 490 4.28 -22.28 -13.90
CA TYR A 490 5.73 -22.12 -13.92
C TYR A 490 6.13 -20.69 -13.61
N VAL A 491 7.18 -20.52 -12.82
CA VAL A 491 7.74 -19.22 -12.43
C VAL A 491 9.13 -19.03 -13.01
N PHE A 492 9.46 -17.78 -13.34
CA PHE A 492 10.69 -17.39 -13.99
C PHE A 492 11.25 -16.11 -13.35
N GLN A 493 12.58 -16.03 -13.29
CA GLN A 493 13.30 -14.88 -12.73
C GLN A 493 14.55 -14.57 -13.57
N LYS A 494 14.77 -13.30 -13.91
CA LYS A 494 16.08 -12.79 -14.32
C LYS A 494 16.90 -12.51 -13.07
N CYS A 495 18.18 -12.82 -13.08
CA CYS A 495 19.04 -12.42 -11.97
C CYS A 495 19.26 -10.90 -11.98
N PHE A 496 19.20 -10.32 -10.79
CA PHE A 496 19.67 -8.97 -10.55
C PHE A 496 20.37 -8.89 -9.19
N VAL A 497 21.20 -7.88 -9.03
CA VAL A 497 21.82 -7.54 -7.75
C VAL A 497 21.91 -6.03 -7.59
N GLU A 498 21.75 -5.59 -6.36
CA GLU A 498 21.80 -4.21 -5.96
C GLU A 498 22.71 -4.02 -4.79
N PHE A 499 23.55 -3.00 -4.86
CA PHE A 499 24.57 -2.75 -3.87
C PHE A 499 25.01 -1.29 -3.87
N PHE A 500 25.60 -0.88 -2.75
CA PHE A 500 26.34 0.37 -2.66
C PHE A 500 27.81 0.14 -3.02
N CYS A 501 28.37 0.99 -3.89
CA CYS A 501 29.79 0.99 -4.26
C CYS A 501 30.30 2.39 -4.60
N GLY A 502 31.63 2.51 -4.77
CA GLY A 502 32.28 3.77 -5.07
C GLY A 502 32.08 4.19 -6.53
N ALA A 503 32.23 5.49 -6.81
CA ALA A 503 32.12 6.01 -8.18
C ALA A 503 33.07 5.33 -9.19
N THR A 504 34.27 4.95 -8.75
CA THR A 504 35.24 4.22 -9.59
C THR A 504 34.75 2.83 -10.01
N ASP A 505 33.96 2.17 -9.15
CA ASP A 505 33.37 0.87 -9.45
C ASP A 505 32.22 1.01 -10.45
N VAL A 506 31.41 2.06 -10.32
CA VAL A 506 30.36 2.40 -11.30
C VAL A 506 30.97 2.57 -12.69
N GLU A 507 32.03 3.39 -12.81
CA GLU A 507 32.73 3.61 -14.09
C GLU A 507 33.34 2.32 -14.67
N ALA A 508 33.82 1.43 -13.80
CA ALA A 508 34.34 0.13 -14.22
C ALA A 508 33.24 -0.80 -14.75
N ILE A 509 32.07 -0.82 -14.10
CA ILE A 509 30.90 -1.58 -14.53
C ILE A 509 30.38 -1.04 -15.87
N GLU A 510 30.27 0.29 -16.01
CA GLU A 510 29.85 0.95 -17.25
C GLU A 510 30.72 0.54 -18.43
N ARG A 511 32.05 0.70 -18.30
CA ARG A 511 33.01 0.28 -19.32
C ARG A 511 32.87 -1.21 -19.66
N LYS A 512 32.67 -2.06 -18.65
CA LYS A 512 32.50 -3.51 -18.88
C LYS A 512 31.21 -3.83 -19.62
N ILE A 513 30.14 -3.09 -19.38
CA ILE A 513 28.86 -3.25 -20.09
C ILE A 513 29.03 -2.85 -21.56
N GLU A 514 29.75 -1.76 -21.84
CA GLU A 514 30.06 -1.33 -23.20
C GLU A 514 30.93 -2.35 -23.96
N GLU A 515 31.94 -2.92 -23.30
CA GLU A 515 32.90 -3.86 -23.92
C GLU A 515 32.38 -5.29 -24.04
N LYS A 516 31.73 -5.79 -22.98
CA LYS A 516 31.38 -7.22 -22.81
C LYS A 516 29.87 -7.46 -22.60
N GLY A 517 29.06 -6.41 -22.43
CA GLY A 517 27.64 -6.54 -22.08
C GLY A 517 26.76 -7.09 -23.22
N ASN A 518 27.11 -6.84 -24.49
CA ASN A 518 26.43 -7.40 -25.67
C ASN A 518 24.88 -7.25 -25.69
N GLY A 519 24.35 -6.22 -25.04
CA GLY A 519 22.89 -6.00 -24.88
C GLY A 519 22.20 -6.92 -23.87
N TRP A 520 22.94 -7.77 -23.15
CA TRP A 520 22.40 -8.66 -22.11
C TRP A 520 22.32 -8.04 -20.73
N VAL A 521 23.01 -6.91 -20.51
CA VAL A 521 23.15 -6.30 -19.19
C VAL A 521 22.56 -4.90 -19.19
N HIS A 522 21.60 -4.68 -18.29
CA HIS A 522 21.06 -3.36 -17.97
C HIS A 522 21.49 -2.94 -16.57
N TYR A 523 21.76 -1.65 -16.39
CA TYR A 523 22.10 -1.11 -15.07
C TYR A 523 21.43 0.23 -14.80
N PHE A 524 21.26 0.53 -13.53
CA PHE A 524 20.96 1.85 -13.00
C PHE A 524 21.97 2.18 -11.93
N ALA A 525 22.49 3.40 -11.91
CA ALA A 525 23.38 3.90 -10.87
C ALA A 525 22.93 5.29 -10.44
N GLY A 526 22.89 5.58 -9.14
CA GLY A 526 22.57 6.92 -8.65
C GLY A 526 23.12 7.23 -7.28
N ASN A 527 23.37 8.51 -7.02
CA ASN A 527 23.92 8.99 -5.75
C ASN A 527 22.91 9.85 -4.97
N HIS A 528 23.27 10.19 -3.73
CA HIS A 528 22.46 11.06 -2.87
C HIS A 528 22.38 12.51 -3.37
N LYS A 529 23.39 12.97 -4.14
CA LYS A 529 23.48 14.34 -4.68
C LYS A 529 22.56 14.58 -5.88
N GLY A 530 21.89 13.54 -6.37
CA GLY A 530 20.93 13.61 -7.47
C GLY A 530 21.49 13.19 -8.83
N ASP A 531 22.79 12.86 -8.93
CA ASP A 531 23.34 12.31 -10.17
C ASP A 531 22.87 10.87 -10.35
N TRP A 532 22.52 10.51 -11.58
CA TRP A 532 22.18 9.14 -11.93
C TRP A 532 22.56 8.83 -13.38
N ARG A 533 22.74 7.55 -13.69
CA ARG A 533 23.20 7.02 -14.97
C ARG A 533 22.53 5.67 -15.25
N THR A 534 22.25 5.38 -16.51
CA THR A 534 21.69 4.10 -16.95
C THR A 534 21.98 3.86 -18.43
N ASN A 535 21.97 2.60 -18.86
CA ASN A 535 21.89 2.21 -20.27
C ASN A 535 20.49 1.71 -20.68
N VAL A 536 19.51 1.78 -19.78
CA VAL A 536 18.13 1.41 -20.08
C VAL A 536 17.48 2.55 -20.87
N PRO A 537 16.77 2.25 -21.98
CA PRO A 537 16.03 3.27 -22.72
C PRO A 537 14.97 3.96 -21.84
N ASP A 538 14.59 5.21 -22.18
CA ASP A 538 13.66 6.02 -21.36
C ASP A 538 12.31 5.35 -21.05
N ASN A 539 11.80 4.49 -21.95
CA ASN A 539 10.57 3.71 -21.75
C ASN A 539 10.85 2.21 -21.48
N GLY A 540 12.09 1.87 -21.14
CA GLY A 540 12.55 0.51 -20.94
C GLY A 540 12.04 -0.09 -19.64
N ARG A 541 11.22 -1.14 -19.75
CA ARG A 541 10.67 -1.88 -18.61
C ARG A 541 11.31 -3.26 -18.53
N ASN A 542 12.08 -3.49 -17.48
CA ASN A 542 12.66 -4.81 -17.26
C ASN A 542 11.76 -5.62 -16.34
N ALA A 543 10.87 -6.43 -16.91
CA ALA A 543 10.23 -7.50 -16.15
C ALA A 543 11.29 -8.50 -15.73
N VAL A 544 11.49 -8.66 -14.41
CA VAL A 544 12.51 -9.54 -13.83
C VAL A 544 11.91 -10.75 -13.15
N THR A 545 10.62 -10.75 -12.80
CA THR A 545 9.92 -11.92 -12.26
C THR A 545 8.54 -12.05 -12.89
N TRP A 546 8.26 -13.23 -13.46
CA TRP A 546 6.97 -13.52 -14.10
C TRP A 546 6.57 -14.99 -13.93
N GLY A 547 5.27 -15.25 -14.10
CA GLY A 547 4.67 -16.56 -13.95
C GLY A 547 3.67 -16.86 -15.06
N VAL A 548 3.59 -18.12 -15.44
CA VAL A 548 2.65 -18.64 -16.44
C VAL A 548 1.77 -19.68 -15.76
N PHE A 549 0.47 -19.39 -15.66
CA PHE A 549 -0.49 -20.20 -14.90
C PHE A 549 -1.63 -20.72 -15.79
N PRO A 550 -2.17 -21.92 -15.53
CA PRO A 550 -3.28 -22.47 -16.31
C PRO A 550 -4.51 -21.57 -16.28
N GLY A 551 -5.02 -21.21 -17.46
CA GLY A 551 -6.25 -20.43 -17.61
C GLY A 551 -6.13 -18.95 -17.21
N GLN A 552 -4.91 -18.41 -17.11
CA GLN A 552 -4.64 -17.01 -16.79
C GLN A 552 -3.65 -16.42 -17.80
N GLU A 553 -3.65 -15.10 -17.92
CA GLU A 553 -2.61 -14.36 -18.65
C GLU A 553 -1.27 -14.43 -17.89
N ILE A 554 -0.18 -14.01 -18.55
CA ILE A 554 1.14 -13.98 -17.91
C ILE A 554 1.11 -12.97 -16.78
N ALA A 555 1.36 -13.42 -15.55
CA ALA A 555 1.45 -12.54 -14.40
C ALA A 555 2.88 -12.06 -14.22
N GLN A 556 3.07 -10.77 -13.97
CA GLN A 556 4.36 -10.15 -13.74
C GLN A 556 4.33 -9.49 -12.37
N THR A 557 5.25 -9.87 -11.48
CA THR A 557 5.24 -9.39 -10.08
C THR A 557 6.33 -8.36 -9.80
N THR A 558 7.43 -8.38 -10.57
CA THR A 558 8.59 -7.54 -10.29
C THR A 558 9.09 -6.89 -11.57
N ILE A 559 9.11 -5.56 -11.59
CA ILE A 559 9.63 -4.74 -12.68
C ILE A 559 10.73 -3.83 -12.14
N ILE A 560 11.80 -3.65 -12.93
CA ILE A 560 12.86 -2.67 -12.67
C ILE A 560 12.87 -1.67 -13.84
N GLU A 561 12.52 -0.42 -13.54
CA GLU A 561 12.48 0.72 -14.47
C GLU A 561 13.01 1.99 -13.80
N SER A 562 13.26 3.05 -14.58
CA SER A 562 13.93 4.27 -14.15
C SER A 562 13.24 4.93 -12.95
N GLU A 563 11.93 5.13 -13.02
CA GLU A 563 11.13 5.77 -11.97
C GLU A 563 11.16 4.97 -10.67
N SER A 564 11.06 3.64 -10.79
CA SER A 564 11.09 2.75 -9.63
C SER A 564 12.46 2.73 -8.96
N PHE A 565 13.53 2.78 -9.76
CA PHE A 565 14.89 2.90 -9.25
C PHE A 565 15.12 4.25 -8.56
N LEU A 566 14.69 5.36 -9.15
CA LEU A 566 14.87 6.69 -8.56
C LEU A 566 14.11 6.84 -7.24
N SER A 567 12.86 6.35 -7.17
CA SER A 567 12.11 6.36 -5.92
C SER A 567 12.76 5.48 -4.85
N TRP A 568 13.33 4.33 -5.23
CA TRP A 568 14.06 3.49 -4.30
C TRP A 568 15.37 4.13 -3.85
N LYS A 569 16.10 4.78 -4.75
CA LYS A 569 17.37 5.45 -4.46
C LYS A 569 17.20 6.39 -3.28
N ASP A 570 16.19 7.24 -3.31
CA ASP A 570 15.95 8.23 -2.26
C ASP A 570 15.63 7.55 -0.91
N GLU A 571 14.84 6.47 -0.93
CA GLU A 571 14.56 5.68 0.25
C GLU A 571 15.80 4.96 0.80
N ALA A 572 16.61 4.34 -0.07
CA ALA A 572 17.83 3.64 0.29
C ALA A 572 18.85 4.57 0.96
N PHE A 573 18.99 5.81 0.46
CA PHE A 573 19.82 6.82 1.11
C PHE A 573 19.20 7.33 2.41
N SER A 574 17.87 7.42 2.51
CA SER A 574 17.19 7.73 3.78
C SER A 574 17.42 6.65 4.85
N ILE A 575 17.57 5.38 4.47
CA ILE A 575 17.88 4.29 5.42
C ILE A 575 19.27 4.49 6.04
N TRP A 576 20.26 4.97 5.28
CA TRP A 576 21.58 5.33 5.82
C TRP A 576 21.47 6.46 6.85
N SER A 577 20.66 7.48 6.54
CA SER A 577 20.35 8.57 7.48
C SER A 577 19.66 8.04 8.75
N GLU A 578 18.63 7.18 8.61
CA GLU A 578 17.97 6.50 9.74
C GLU A 578 18.96 5.74 10.63
N TRP A 579 19.84 4.96 10.01
CA TRP A 579 20.87 4.23 10.73
C TRP A 579 21.85 5.15 11.46
N ALA A 580 22.31 6.21 10.79
CA ALA A 580 23.21 7.20 11.38
C ALA A 580 22.60 7.87 12.63
N SER A 581 21.29 8.12 12.63
CA SER A 581 20.56 8.76 13.74
C SER A 581 20.54 7.96 15.05
N PHE A 582 20.84 6.66 15.00
CA PHE A 582 20.98 5.87 16.22
C PHE A 582 22.26 6.23 16.99
N TYR A 583 23.25 6.86 16.34
CA TYR A 583 24.51 7.27 16.95
C TYR A 583 24.49 8.75 17.37
N ARG A 584 25.45 9.15 18.21
CA ARG A 584 25.50 10.53 18.71
C ARG A 584 26.11 11.47 17.67
N PRO A 585 25.71 12.75 17.66
CA PRO A 585 26.40 13.78 16.89
C PRO A 585 27.90 13.81 17.10
N GLY A 586 28.63 13.84 15.97
CA GLY A 586 30.08 13.88 15.92
C GLY A 586 30.80 12.57 16.26
N SER A 587 30.09 11.47 16.53
CA SER A 587 30.70 10.16 16.75
C SER A 587 31.32 9.59 15.47
N ASP A 588 32.29 8.70 15.61
CA ASP A 588 32.97 8.10 14.45
C ASP A 588 32.01 7.22 13.64
N GLU A 589 31.06 6.57 14.31
CA GLU A 589 30.03 5.73 13.68
C GLU A 589 29.10 6.56 12.80
N ARG A 590 28.65 7.70 13.33
CA ARG A 590 27.76 8.60 12.59
C ARG A 590 28.45 9.16 11.36
N LYS A 591 29.69 9.66 11.52
CA LYS A 591 30.50 10.19 10.42
C LYS A 591 30.71 9.16 9.32
N LEU A 592 30.97 7.89 9.67
CA LEU A 592 31.12 6.82 8.68
C LEU A 592 29.85 6.61 7.87
N LEU A 593 28.69 6.52 8.53
CA LEU A 593 27.41 6.25 7.86
C LEU A 593 26.99 7.44 6.97
N GLU A 594 27.23 8.67 7.42
CA GLU A 594 27.00 9.88 6.63
C GLU A 594 27.97 9.98 5.44
N ASP A 595 29.25 9.64 5.63
CA ASP A 595 30.25 9.59 4.56
C ASP A 595 29.86 8.56 3.48
N VAL A 596 29.37 7.40 3.89
CA VAL A 596 28.84 6.37 2.99
C VAL A 596 27.64 6.91 2.21
N ARG A 597 26.67 7.53 2.87
CA ARG A 597 25.51 8.14 2.21
C ARG A 597 25.93 9.20 1.17
N ASP A 598 26.89 10.05 1.51
CA ASP A 598 27.25 11.23 0.70
C ASP A 598 28.18 10.91 -0.48
N ASN A 599 28.92 9.80 -0.41
CA ASN A 599 29.96 9.47 -1.38
C ASN A 599 29.73 8.18 -2.18
N GLN A 600 28.88 7.25 -1.70
CA GLN A 600 28.61 6.00 -2.41
C GLN A 600 27.49 6.17 -3.46
N TRP A 601 27.48 5.26 -4.41
CA TRP A 601 26.45 5.11 -5.42
C TRP A 601 25.66 3.85 -5.14
N LEU A 602 24.33 3.96 -5.24
CA LEU A 602 23.47 2.79 -5.35
C LEU A 602 23.50 2.31 -6.79
N VAL A 603 23.77 1.02 -7.00
CA VAL A 603 23.80 0.39 -8.32
C VAL A 603 22.82 -0.78 -8.34
N SER A 604 22.05 -0.91 -9.41
CA SER A 604 21.22 -2.07 -9.75
C SER A 604 21.66 -2.63 -11.08
N VAL A 605 22.01 -3.92 -11.14
CA VAL A 605 22.45 -4.60 -12.37
C VAL A 605 21.56 -5.80 -12.64
N VAL A 606 20.97 -5.86 -13.84
CA VAL A 606 20.10 -6.93 -14.32
C VAL A 606 20.77 -7.64 -15.48
N HIS A 607 20.80 -8.98 -15.45
CA HIS A 607 21.23 -9.79 -16.59
C HIS A 607 20.01 -10.47 -17.24
N HIS A 608 19.84 -10.29 -18.55
CA HIS A 608 18.64 -10.73 -19.27
C HIS A 608 18.65 -12.22 -19.64
N ASP A 609 19.82 -12.87 -19.64
CA ASP A 609 19.93 -14.32 -19.86
C ASP A 609 19.51 -15.09 -18.59
N TYR A 610 18.20 -15.18 -18.36
CA TYR A 610 17.61 -15.90 -17.23
C TYR A 610 17.84 -17.42 -17.30
N LYS A 611 18.28 -17.96 -18.44
CA LYS A 611 18.58 -19.39 -18.61
C LYS A 611 19.93 -19.75 -18.02
N ASN A 612 20.87 -18.82 -18.02
CA ASN A 612 22.19 -19.02 -17.44
C ASN A 612 22.26 -18.43 -16.03
N ARG A 613 22.26 -19.31 -15.03
CA ARG A 613 22.29 -18.95 -13.61
C ARG A 613 23.54 -18.18 -13.17
N GLU A 614 24.64 -18.37 -13.88
CA GLU A 614 25.93 -17.76 -13.55
C GLU A 614 26.17 -16.43 -14.29
N ALA A 615 25.34 -16.09 -15.28
CA ALA A 615 25.69 -15.04 -16.24
C ALA A 615 25.97 -13.67 -15.61
N LEU A 616 25.11 -13.22 -14.68
CA LEU A 616 25.35 -11.98 -13.94
C LEU A 616 26.60 -12.05 -13.07
N TRP A 617 26.82 -13.18 -12.41
CA TRP A 617 27.91 -13.32 -11.44
C TRP A 617 29.26 -13.42 -12.14
N THR A 618 29.36 -14.21 -13.20
CA THR A 618 30.50 -14.23 -14.13
C THR A 618 30.76 -12.83 -14.67
N PHE A 619 29.71 -12.11 -15.10
CA PHE A 619 29.86 -10.75 -15.60
C PHE A 619 30.37 -9.77 -14.53
N LEU A 620 29.99 -9.90 -13.26
CA LEU A 620 30.44 -8.97 -12.21
C LEU A 620 31.77 -9.37 -11.57
N LEU A 621 32.05 -10.66 -11.44
CA LEU A 621 33.16 -11.17 -10.64
C LEU A 621 34.43 -11.47 -11.45
N ASP A 622 34.31 -11.90 -12.71
CA ASP A 622 35.46 -12.19 -13.56
C ASP A 622 36.12 -10.90 -14.05
N ASP A 623 37.41 -10.89 -14.38
CA ASP A 623 38.11 -9.69 -14.88
C ASP A 623 37.84 -9.40 -16.37
#